data_AF-A0A965FWK6-F1
#
_entry.id   AF-A0A965FWK6-F1
#
_cell.length_a   1.000
_cell.length_b   1.000
_cell.length_c   1.000
_cell.angle_alpha   90.00
_cell.angle_beta   90.00
_cell.angle_gamma   90.00
#
_symmetry.space_group_name_H-M   'P 1'
#
loop_
_entity.id
_entity.type
_entity.pdbx_description
1 polymer ?
#
loop_
_entity_poly.entity_id
_entity_poly.type
_entity_poly.pdbx_seq_one_letter_code
_entity_poly.pdbx_strand_id
1 'polypeptide(L)'
;MSFHKTVRRRKVFYIPGFDPFPPRRYRELYRSEAKKQADFGGYSISQEILEVEDGFGWRVTGQIDDVTCVSDIEVLVWSDIVKSTMSGGILSTYLHMIRTAWIYLSTGTLWDIVQLRKGPVIAALYPIGFLCLQFLLALGAVWALQFILSPILGWGSYVAFAGIWPILSAFRRWDGKIFAYYLMQDYAHSAQAYGAYPCSLRERLSQFSDRVEQAINDENWDEILVVGHSSGAHLGTT
;
A
#
# COMPACT_ATOMS: atom_id res chain seq x y z
N MET A 1 37.62 -11.43 16.84
CA MET A 1 37.48 -9.99 17.14
C MET A 1 36.12 -9.55 16.62
N SER A 2 35.15 -9.30 17.50
CA SER A 2 33.88 -8.69 17.10
C SER A 2 34.12 -7.18 16.98
N PHE A 3 34.24 -6.68 15.75
CA PHE A 3 34.25 -5.24 15.51
C PHE A 3 32.81 -4.74 15.66
N HIS A 4 32.41 -4.36 16.87
CA HIS A 4 31.25 -3.49 17.01
C HIS A 4 31.66 -2.10 16.51
N LYS A 5 31.47 -1.85 15.21
CA LYS A 5 31.56 -0.51 14.63
C LYS A 5 30.44 0.31 15.29
N THR A 6 30.81 1.33 16.06
CA THR A 6 29.84 2.25 16.64
C THR A 6 29.20 3.06 15.52
N VAL A 7 27.93 2.83 15.24
CA VAL A 7 27.17 3.59 14.24
C VAL A 7 26.76 4.93 14.83
N ARG A 8 27.27 6.03 14.28
CA ARG A 8 26.88 7.40 14.66
C ARG A 8 26.16 8.13 13.55
N ARG A 9 26.49 7.84 12.28
CA ARG A 9 25.81 8.40 11.10
C ARG A 9 25.16 7.30 10.28
N ARG A 10 23.85 7.39 10.08
CA ARG A 10 23.07 6.45 9.29
C ARG A 10 22.37 7.17 8.14
N LYS A 11 22.41 6.59 6.94
CA LYS A 11 21.46 6.93 5.88
C LYS A 11 20.34 5.89 5.88
N VAL A 12 19.09 6.33 5.91
CA VAL A 12 17.92 5.46 5.89
C VAL A 12 17.10 5.74 4.64
N PHE A 13 16.87 4.71 3.83
CA PHE A 13 15.94 4.75 2.72
C PHE A 13 14.65 4.02 3.11
N TYR A 14 13.54 4.73 3.14
CA TYR A 14 12.23 4.16 3.43
C TYR A 14 11.44 3.96 2.13
N ILE A 15 11.08 2.71 1.83
CA ILE A 15 10.26 2.34 0.67
C ILE A 15 8.84 2.05 1.18
N PRO A 16 7.86 2.93 0.91
CA PRO A 16 6.48 2.70 1.28
C PRO A 16 5.88 1.55 0.45
N GLY A 17 4.77 0.98 0.95
CA GLY A 17 3.95 0.03 0.19
C GLY A 17 3.12 0.72 -0.88
N PHE A 18 2.06 0.05 -1.35
CA PHE A 18 1.10 0.57 -2.33
C PHE A 18 0.25 1.71 -1.73
N ASP A 19 0.89 2.82 -1.38
CA ASP A 19 0.31 3.89 -0.56
C ASP A 19 0.20 5.21 -1.37
N PRO A 20 -1.02 5.77 -1.54
CA PRO A 20 -1.21 7.05 -2.23
C PRO A 20 -0.86 8.27 -1.37
N PHE A 21 -0.40 8.12 -0.13
CA PHE A 21 -0.12 9.27 0.72
C PHE A 21 1.14 10.04 0.30
N PRO A 22 1.12 11.38 0.42
CA PRO A 22 2.31 12.19 0.17
C PRO A 22 3.39 11.92 1.24
N PRO A 23 4.68 12.07 0.91
CA PRO A 23 5.76 11.70 1.79
C PRO A 23 5.80 12.48 3.12
N ARG A 24 5.25 13.70 3.14
CA ARG A 24 5.05 14.49 4.36
C ARG A 24 4.28 13.74 5.46
N ARG A 25 3.35 12.85 5.08
CA ARG A 25 2.59 12.05 6.05
C ARG A 25 3.52 11.14 6.87
N TYR A 26 4.52 10.52 6.24
CA TYR A 26 5.47 9.65 6.93
C TYR A 26 6.34 10.42 7.92
N ARG A 27 6.77 11.64 7.56
CA ARG A 27 7.52 12.51 8.48
C ARG A 27 6.68 12.91 9.69
N GLU A 28 5.42 13.30 9.51
CA GLU A 28 4.54 13.66 10.64
C GLU A 28 4.23 12.47 11.55
N LEU A 29 4.05 11.27 10.96
CA LEU A 29 3.89 10.04 11.72
C LEU A 29 5.17 9.75 12.52
N TYR A 30 6.34 9.84 11.89
CA TYR A 30 7.62 9.69 12.58
C TYR A 30 7.77 10.73 13.70
N ARG A 31 7.43 11.99 13.45
CA ARG A 31 7.52 13.08 14.45
C ARG A 31 6.71 12.79 15.71
N SER A 32 5.49 12.34 15.52
CA SER A 32 4.55 12.11 16.62
C SER A 32 4.84 10.81 17.35
N GLU A 33 5.07 9.71 16.62
CA GLU A 33 5.27 8.39 17.21
C GLU A 33 6.69 8.22 17.79
N ALA A 34 7.73 8.75 17.14
CA ALA A 34 9.09 8.64 17.67
C ALA A 34 9.26 9.44 18.97
N LYS A 35 8.53 10.56 19.13
CA LYS A 35 8.52 11.30 20.40
C LYS A 35 7.92 10.47 21.54
N LYS A 36 6.78 9.81 21.29
CA LYS A 36 6.16 8.91 22.30
C LYS A 36 7.08 7.76 22.67
N GLN A 37 7.79 7.20 21.68
CA GLN A 37 8.77 6.14 21.91
C GLN A 37 9.96 6.64 22.73
N ALA A 38 10.45 7.86 22.45
CA ALA A 38 11.54 8.50 23.20
C ALA A 38 11.14 8.75 24.66
N ASP A 39 9.94 9.28 24.89
CA ASP A 39 9.39 9.50 26.23
C ASP A 39 9.29 8.19 27.03
N PHE A 40 8.92 7.08 26.36
CA PHE A 40 8.88 5.75 26.98
C PHE A 40 10.28 5.15 27.22
N GLY A 41 11.20 5.36 26.28
CA GLY A 41 12.54 4.78 26.29
C GLY A 41 13.59 5.57 27.09
N GLY A 42 13.23 6.75 27.60
CA GLY A 42 14.15 7.59 28.38
C GLY A 42 15.27 8.23 27.56
N TYR A 43 15.09 8.39 26.25
CA TYR A 43 16.05 9.02 25.35
C TYR A 43 15.47 10.29 24.74
N SER A 44 16.30 11.14 24.12
CA SER A 44 15.82 12.32 23.40
C SER A 44 15.90 12.13 21.89
N ILE A 45 14.95 12.72 21.16
CA ILE A 45 14.92 12.68 19.71
C ILE A 45 14.42 14.02 19.17
N SER A 46 15.09 14.51 18.13
CA SER A 46 14.68 15.70 17.39
C SER A 46 14.70 15.42 15.89
N GLN A 47 14.01 16.27 15.13
CA GLN A 47 14.02 16.18 13.67
C GLN A 47 14.13 17.56 13.04
N GLU A 48 14.78 17.60 11.89
CA GLU A 48 14.92 18.79 11.05
C GLU A 48 14.65 18.46 9.58
N ILE A 49 14.30 19.47 8.80
CA ILE A 49 14.11 19.30 7.35
C ILE A 49 15.46 18.92 6.75
N LEU A 50 15.45 17.94 5.86
CA LEU A 50 16.60 17.60 5.02
C LEU A 50 16.23 17.96 3.59
N GLU A 51 17.01 18.85 2.99
CA GLU A 51 16.90 19.11 1.56
C GLU A 51 17.51 17.93 0.80
N VAL A 52 16.70 17.30 -0.04
CA VAL A 52 17.09 16.19 -0.89
C VAL A 52 16.68 16.57 -2.30
N GLU A 53 17.64 16.63 -3.22
CA GLU A 53 17.40 16.90 -4.63
C GLU A 53 16.37 15.90 -5.18
N ASP A 54 15.28 16.37 -5.78
CA ASP A 54 14.18 15.54 -6.30
C ASP A 54 13.65 14.46 -5.32
N GLY A 55 13.76 14.73 -4.02
CA GLY A 55 13.41 13.78 -2.96
C GLY A 55 12.60 14.39 -1.82
N PHE A 56 12.31 13.56 -0.84
CA PHE A 56 11.73 14.02 0.42
C PHE A 56 12.38 13.29 1.58
N GLY A 57 12.94 14.05 2.51
CA GLY A 57 13.60 13.49 3.67
C GLY A 57 13.59 14.40 4.88
N TRP A 58 14.08 13.89 5.98
CA TRP A 58 14.33 14.62 7.21
C TRP A 58 15.52 14.01 7.93
N ARG A 59 16.26 14.85 8.65
CA ARG A 59 17.31 14.38 9.55
C ARG A 59 16.74 14.18 10.94
N VAL A 60 17.20 13.12 11.60
CA VAL A 60 16.85 12.76 12.96
C VAL A 60 18.12 12.76 13.80
N THR A 61 18.10 13.46 14.92
CA THR A 61 19.16 13.39 15.92
C THR A 61 18.59 12.73 17.16
N GLY A 62 19.14 11.58 17.53
CA GLY A 62 18.78 10.85 18.74
C GLY A 62 19.93 10.84 19.72
N GLN A 63 19.66 11.06 21.00
CA GLN A 63 20.61 10.87 22.09
C GLN A 63 20.07 9.77 23.00
N ILE A 64 20.68 8.59 22.89
CA ILE A 64 20.35 7.39 23.67
C ILE A 64 21.57 7.12 24.55
N ASP A 65 21.38 7.14 25.87
CA ASP A 65 22.47 7.16 26.85
C ASP A 65 23.47 8.30 26.54
N ASP A 66 24.77 7.99 26.48
CA ASP A 66 25.84 8.94 26.14
C ASP A 66 26.21 8.95 24.64
N VAL A 67 25.38 8.33 23.78
CA VAL A 67 25.64 8.23 22.34
C VAL A 67 24.66 9.08 21.54
N THR A 68 25.22 10.04 20.81
CA THR A 68 24.47 10.81 19.81
C THR A 68 24.57 10.13 18.45
N CYS A 69 23.41 9.82 17.87
CA CYS A 69 23.28 9.27 16.53
C CYS A 69 22.51 10.25 15.64
N VAL A 70 23.00 10.43 14.42
CA VAL A 70 22.36 11.23 13.37
C VAL A 70 21.92 10.29 12.25
N SER A 71 20.64 10.34 11.89
CA SER A 71 20.07 9.54 10.81
C SER A 71 19.41 10.44 9.78
N ASP A 72 19.86 10.37 8.53
CA ASP A 72 19.22 11.04 7.41
C ASP A 72 18.21 10.07 6.79
N ILE A 73 16.92 10.35 6.97
CA ILE A 73 15.83 9.53 6.47
C ILE A 73 15.34 10.12 5.16
N GLU A 74 15.30 9.29 4.12
CA GLU A 74 14.82 9.64 2.81
C GLU A 74 13.70 8.68 2.40
N VAL A 75 12.61 9.21 1.88
CA VAL A 75 11.51 8.41 1.37
C VAL A 75 11.71 8.18 -0.13
N LEU A 76 11.79 6.91 -0.52
CA LEU A 76 11.81 6.50 -1.92
C LEU A 76 10.37 6.47 -2.45
N VAL A 77 9.90 7.64 -2.91
CA VAL A 77 8.49 7.89 -3.22
C VAL A 77 8.10 7.28 -4.57
N TRP A 78 7.00 6.53 -4.58
CA TRP A 78 6.32 6.05 -5.80
C TRP A 78 4.79 6.24 -5.75
N SER A 79 4.33 7.13 -4.86
CA SER A 79 2.90 7.42 -4.65
C SER A 79 2.19 7.97 -5.90
N ASP A 80 2.93 8.56 -6.84
CA ASP A 80 2.43 9.00 -8.15
C ASP A 80 1.98 7.81 -9.02
N ILE A 81 2.76 6.73 -9.04
CA ILE A 81 2.42 5.49 -9.75
C ILE A 81 1.23 4.79 -9.07
N VAL A 82 1.20 4.79 -7.74
CA VAL A 82 0.06 4.25 -6.97
C VAL A 82 -1.21 5.03 -7.31
N LYS A 83 -1.19 6.36 -7.20
CA LYS A 83 -2.36 7.21 -7.47
C LYS A 83 -2.90 7.06 -8.87
N SER A 84 -2.03 6.96 -9.88
CA SER A 84 -2.48 6.79 -11.27
C SER A 84 -3.24 5.46 -11.44
N THR A 85 -2.81 4.41 -10.73
CA THR A 85 -3.48 3.10 -10.72
C THR A 85 -4.81 3.11 -9.93
N MET A 86 -4.93 3.94 -8.89
CA MET A 86 -6.11 3.97 -8.01
C MET A 86 -7.34 4.71 -8.58
N SER A 87 -7.25 5.28 -9.78
CA SER A 87 -8.28 6.14 -10.39
C SER A 87 -9.57 5.44 -10.84
N GLY A 88 -9.70 4.12 -10.61
CA GLY A 88 -10.83 3.30 -11.07
C GLY A 88 -12.16 3.53 -10.34
N GLY A 89 -13.27 3.47 -11.10
CA GLY A 89 -14.64 3.44 -10.57
C GLY A 89 -15.11 2.05 -10.12
N ILE A 90 -16.38 1.93 -9.73
CA ILE A 90 -16.98 0.65 -9.30
C ILE A 90 -16.79 -0.42 -10.39
N LEU A 91 -17.22 -0.12 -11.62
CA LEU A 91 -17.10 -1.05 -12.76
C LEU A 91 -15.65 -1.51 -12.99
N SER A 92 -14.70 -0.58 -13.01
CA SER A 92 -13.27 -0.90 -13.18
C SER A 92 -12.77 -1.83 -12.06
N THR A 93 -13.22 -1.64 -10.83
CA THR A 93 -12.83 -2.52 -9.70
C THR A 93 -13.32 -3.95 -9.90
N TYR A 94 -14.57 -4.15 -10.32
CA TYR A 94 -15.10 -5.49 -10.61
C TYR A 94 -14.42 -6.13 -11.83
N LEU A 95 -14.11 -5.35 -12.88
CA LEU A 95 -13.35 -5.85 -14.03
C LEU A 95 -11.92 -6.25 -13.62
N HIS A 96 -11.27 -5.46 -12.76
CA HIS A 96 -9.96 -5.77 -12.20
C HIS A 96 -10.00 -7.03 -11.34
N MET A 97 -11.05 -7.21 -10.53
CA MET A 97 -11.27 -8.43 -9.75
C MET A 97 -11.36 -9.66 -10.66
N ILE A 98 -12.18 -9.61 -11.72
CA ILE A 98 -12.35 -10.71 -12.68
C ILE A 98 -11.02 -11.01 -13.40
N ARG A 99 -10.33 -9.98 -13.89
CA ARG A 99 -9.03 -10.14 -14.57
C ARG A 99 -7.97 -10.72 -13.63
N THR A 100 -7.91 -10.25 -12.38
CA THR A 100 -6.96 -10.74 -11.37
C THR A 100 -7.24 -12.20 -11.02
N ALA A 101 -8.51 -12.54 -10.79
CA ALA A 101 -8.92 -13.92 -10.54
C ALA A 101 -8.59 -14.84 -11.73
N TRP A 102 -8.82 -14.37 -12.97
CA TRP A 102 -8.43 -15.11 -14.17
C TRP A 102 -6.93 -15.35 -14.24
N ILE A 103 -6.11 -14.32 -14.01
CA ILE A 103 -4.65 -14.44 -14.00
C ILE A 103 -4.24 -15.49 -12.97
N TYR A 104 -4.71 -15.37 -11.73
CA TYR A 104 -4.36 -16.29 -10.64
C TYR A 104 -4.77 -17.74 -10.91
N LEU A 105 -5.91 -17.95 -11.57
CA LEU A 105 -6.35 -19.28 -12.00
C LEU A 105 -5.49 -19.82 -13.14
N SER A 106 -5.23 -19.00 -14.17
CA SER A 106 -4.51 -19.42 -15.37
C SER A 106 -3.02 -19.69 -15.14
N THR A 107 -2.40 -19.02 -14.15
CA THR A 107 -0.98 -19.21 -13.80
C THR A 107 -0.76 -20.24 -12.70
N GLY A 108 -1.84 -20.73 -12.06
CA GLY A 108 -1.75 -21.60 -10.89
C GLY A 108 -1.46 -20.87 -9.56
N THR A 109 -1.27 -19.54 -9.58
CA THR A 109 -0.99 -18.74 -8.37
C THR A 109 -2.07 -18.87 -7.31
N LEU A 110 -3.34 -19.08 -7.69
CA LEU A 110 -4.39 -19.35 -6.71
C LEU A 110 -4.09 -20.59 -5.87
N TRP A 111 -3.53 -21.64 -6.51
CA TRP A 111 -3.18 -22.89 -5.85
C TRP A 111 -1.99 -22.73 -4.90
N ASP A 112 -1.02 -21.89 -5.27
CA ASP A 112 0.10 -21.55 -4.39
C ASP A 112 -0.38 -20.76 -3.17
N ILE A 113 -1.31 -19.81 -3.37
CA ILE A 113 -1.88 -19.01 -2.28
C ILE A 113 -2.60 -19.90 -1.28
N VAL A 114 -3.51 -20.78 -1.72
CA VAL A 114 -4.30 -21.61 -0.77
C VAL A 114 -3.47 -22.62 0.02
N GLN A 115 -2.24 -22.92 -0.42
CA GLN A 115 -1.29 -23.74 0.33
C GLN A 115 -0.58 -22.97 1.46
N LEU A 116 -0.67 -21.64 1.48
CA LEU A 116 -0.13 -20.82 2.56
C LEU A 116 -0.89 -21.02 3.88
N ARG A 117 -0.32 -20.49 4.97
CA ARG A 117 -1.00 -20.44 6.27
C ARG A 117 -2.33 -19.70 6.15
N LYS A 118 -3.31 -20.09 6.97
CA LYS A 118 -4.68 -19.55 6.94
C LYS A 118 -4.75 -18.02 6.97
N GLY A 119 -3.88 -17.35 7.73
CA GLY A 119 -3.84 -15.88 7.84
C GLY A 119 -3.65 -15.18 6.49
N PRO A 120 -2.50 -15.38 5.80
CA PRO A 120 -2.27 -14.86 4.45
C PRO A 120 -3.36 -15.21 3.44
N VAL A 121 -3.89 -16.44 3.47
CA VAL A 121 -4.98 -16.87 2.58
C VAL A 121 -6.23 -16.01 2.79
N ILE A 122 -6.64 -15.81 4.05
CA ILE A 122 -7.81 -14.99 4.38
C ILE A 122 -7.59 -13.54 3.94
N ALA A 123 -6.40 -12.99 4.18
CA ALA A 123 -6.07 -11.63 3.75
C ALA A 123 -6.15 -11.48 2.22
N ALA A 124 -5.62 -12.45 1.47
CA ALA A 124 -5.64 -12.44 0.01
C ALA A 124 -7.05 -12.60 -0.59
N LEU A 125 -7.93 -13.39 0.06
CA LEU A 125 -9.29 -13.64 -0.44
C LEU A 125 -10.32 -12.61 0.05
N TYR A 126 -9.99 -11.85 1.10
CA TYR A 126 -10.88 -10.86 1.71
C TYR A 126 -11.50 -9.87 0.71
N PRO A 127 -10.74 -9.11 -0.12
CA PRO A 127 -11.35 -8.13 -1.00
C PRO A 127 -12.26 -8.78 -2.04
N ILE A 128 -11.90 -9.96 -2.55
CA ILE A 128 -12.70 -10.70 -3.53
C ILE A 128 -14.03 -11.15 -2.91
N GLY A 129 -13.97 -11.83 -1.76
CA GLY A 129 -15.15 -12.29 -1.05
C GLY A 129 -16.07 -11.14 -0.65
N PHE A 130 -15.49 -10.03 -0.18
CA PHE A 130 -16.26 -8.86 0.24
C PHE A 130 -16.92 -8.13 -0.94
N LEU A 131 -16.23 -7.97 -2.08
CA LEU A 131 -16.82 -7.40 -3.29
C LEU A 131 -17.95 -8.29 -3.85
N CYS A 132 -17.76 -9.60 -3.86
CA CYS A 132 -18.83 -10.55 -4.21
C CYS A 132 -20.04 -10.42 -3.27
N LEU A 133 -19.81 -10.30 -1.96
CA LEU A 133 -20.88 -10.10 -0.99
C LEU A 133 -21.64 -8.79 -1.24
N GLN A 134 -20.93 -7.68 -1.48
CA GLN A 134 -21.57 -6.39 -1.81
C GLN A 134 -22.47 -6.51 -3.05
N PHE A 135 -21.99 -7.18 -4.09
CA PHE A 135 -22.74 -7.39 -5.32
C PHE A 135 -23.98 -8.25 -5.09
N LEU A 136 -23.86 -9.36 -4.35
CA LEU A 136 -24.99 -10.21 -4.00
C LEU A 136 -26.04 -9.49 -3.14
N LEU A 137 -25.61 -8.68 -2.18
CA LEU A 137 -26.51 -7.84 -1.38
C LEU A 137 -27.23 -6.80 -2.22
N ALA A 138 -26.54 -6.18 -3.19
CA ALA A 138 -27.17 -5.25 -4.13
C ALA A 138 -28.24 -5.95 -5.00
N LEU A 139 -27.93 -7.14 -5.53
CA LEU A 139 -28.88 -7.95 -6.28
C LEU A 139 -30.08 -8.36 -5.43
N GLY A 140 -29.86 -8.83 -4.20
CA GLY A 140 -30.93 -9.23 -3.29
C GLY A 140 -31.86 -8.07 -2.91
N ALA A 141 -31.30 -6.90 -2.62
CA ALA A 141 -32.08 -5.70 -2.31
C ALA A 141 -32.91 -5.23 -3.52
N VAL A 142 -32.33 -5.24 -4.72
CA VAL A 142 -33.04 -4.91 -5.96
C VAL A 142 -34.13 -5.91 -6.29
N TRP A 143 -33.88 -7.20 -6.08
CA TRP A 143 -34.87 -8.25 -6.29
C TRP A 143 -36.04 -8.10 -5.32
N ALA A 144 -35.77 -7.84 -4.03
CA ALA A 144 -36.81 -7.56 -3.05
C ALA A 144 -37.62 -6.30 -3.40
N LEU A 145 -36.96 -5.24 -3.87
CA LEU A 145 -37.63 -4.03 -4.34
C LEU A 145 -38.50 -4.31 -5.57
N GLN A 146 -38.00 -5.07 -6.54
CA GLN A 146 -38.77 -5.49 -7.72
C GLN A 146 -39.99 -6.31 -7.32
N PHE A 147 -39.85 -7.23 -6.36
CA PHE A 147 -40.98 -8.01 -5.84
C PHE A 147 -42.08 -7.10 -5.28
N ILE A 148 -41.72 -6.11 -4.46
CA ILE A 148 -42.64 -5.13 -3.86
C ILE A 148 -43.31 -4.25 -4.93
N LEU A 149 -42.57 -3.83 -5.95
CA LEU A 149 -43.08 -2.95 -7.02
C LEU A 149 -43.81 -3.69 -8.14
N SER A 150 -43.59 -5.00 -8.27
CA SER A 150 -44.16 -5.83 -9.34
C SER A 150 -45.69 -5.78 -9.45
N PRO A 151 -46.49 -5.61 -8.37
CA PRO A 151 -47.94 -5.47 -8.50
C PRO A 151 -48.37 -4.19 -9.21
N ILE A 152 -47.52 -3.16 -9.24
CA ILE A 152 -47.81 -1.84 -9.83
C ILE A 152 -47.16 -1.71 -11.20
N LEU A 153 -45.89 -2.09 -11.32
CA LEU A 153 -45.07 -1.86 -12.53
C LEU A 153 -44.97 -3.09 -13.44
N GLY A 154 -45.43 -4.26 -12.97
CA GLY A 154 -45.28 -5.53 -13.66
C GLY A 154 -43.87 -6.12 -13.54
N TRP A 155 -43.75 -7.43 -13.73
CA TRP A 155 -42.48 -8.16 -13.64
C TRP A 155 -41.47 -7.82 -14.74
N GLY A 156 -41.93 -7.24 -15.86
CA GLY A 156 -41.08 -6.80 -16.96
C GLY A 156 -40.41 -5.44 -16.75
N SER A 157 -40.74 -4.71 -15.68
CA SER A 157 -40.12 -3.41 -15.39
C SER A 157 -38.72 -3.63 -14.80
N TYR A 158 -37.66 -3.43 -15.57
CA TYR A 158 -36.28 -3.50 -15.05
C TYR A 158 -35.87 -2.28 -14.21
N VAL A 159 -36.84 -1.47 -13.75
CA VAL A 159 -36.63 -0.19 -13.05
C VAL A 159 -35.86 -0.39 -11.74
N ALA A 160 -36.14 -1.46 -11.00
CA ALA A 160 -35.45 -1.74 -9.74
C ALA A 160 -33.93 -1.95 -9.93
N PHE A 161 -33.46 -2.40 -11.10
CA PHE A 161 -32.03 -2.60 -11.38
C PHE A 161 -31.22 -1.30 -11.37
N ALA A 162 -31.86 -0.14 -11.54
CA ALA A 162 -31.22 1.14 -11.32
C ALA A 162 -30.71 1.31 -9.86
N GLY A 163 -31.25 0.54 -8.91
CA GLY A 163 -30.86 0.53 -7.50
C GLY A 163 -29.51 -0.14 -7.21
N ILE A 164 -28.94 -0.94 -8.14
CA ILE A 164 -27.64 -1.59 -7.93
C ILE A 164 -26.53 -0.55 -7.72
N TRP A 165 -26.48 0.46 -8.58
CA TRP A 165 -25.39 1.44 -8.56
C TRP A 165 -25.36 2.30 -7.29
N PRO A 166 -26.49 2.83 -6.79
CA PRO A 166 -26.54 3.51 -5.49
C PRO A 166 -26.05 2.64 -4.32
N ILE A 167 -26.43 1.36 -4.28
CA ILE A 167 -26.03 0.43 -3.21
C ILE A 167 -24.51 0.21 -3.24
N LEU A 168 -23.95 -0.12 -4.41
CA LEU A 168 -22.51 -0.29 -4.56
C LEU A 168 -21.74 1.02 -4.28
N SER A 169 -22.32 2.16 -4.65
CA SER A 169 -21.76 3.48 -4.33
C SER A 169 -21.74 3.75 -2.82
N ALA A 170 -22.76 3.30 -2.08
CA ALA A 170 -22.78 3.40 -0.62
C ALA A 170 -21.66 2.55 0.01
N PHE A 171 -21.48 1.30 -0.44
CA PHE A 171 -20.36 0.46 0.01
C PHE A 171 -19.00 1.10 -0.29
N ARG A 172 -18.81 1.65 -1.49
CA ARG A 172 -17.57 2.34 -1.87
C ARG A 172 -17.27 3.53 -0.97
N ARG A 173 -18.28 4.28 -0.53
CA ARG A 173 -18.08 5.40 0.44
C ARG A 173 -17.55 4.92 1.79
N TRP A 174 -17.83 3.67 2.16
CA TRP A 174 -17.39 3.08 3.42
C TRP A 174 -16.03 2.39 3.30
N ASP A 175 -15.43 2.37 2.10
CA ASP A 175 -14.19 1.66 1.85
C ASP A 175 -12.99 2.20 2.65
N GLY A 176 -13.05 3.44 3.13
CA GLY A 176 -12.03 3.98 4.05
C GLY A 176 -11.92 3.25 5.39
N LYS A 177 -12.86 2.35 5.72
CA LYS A 177 -12.80 1.46 6.90
C LYS A 177 -12.70 -0.02 6.52
N ILE A 178 -13.17 -0.38 5.33
CA ILE A 178 -13.31 -1.77 4.87
C ILE A 178 -12.10 -2.19 4.02
N PHE A 179 -11.50 -1.26 3.28
CA PHE A 179 -10.33 -1.45 2.41
C PHE A 179 -10.49 -2.49 1.29
N ALA A 180 -11.71 -2.89 0.93
CA ALA A 180 -11.93 -3.89 -0.12
C ALA A 180 -11.59 -3.35 -1.51
N TYR A 181 -12.00 -2.13 -1.85
CA TYR A 181 -11.64 -1.51 -3.14
C TYR A 181 -10.15 -1.21 -3.18
N TYR A 182 -9.60 -0.64 -2.10
CA TYR A 182 -8.17 -0.38 -1.97
C TYR A 182 -7.32 -1.65 -2.21
N LEU A 183 -7.58 -2.74 -1.48
CA LEU A 183 -6.82 -3.99 -1.61
C LEU A 183 -7.00 -4.62 -2.99
N MET A 184 -8.20 -4.53 -3.58
CA MET A 184 -8.42 -5.04 -4.94
C MET A 184 -7.58 -4.28 -5.97
N GLN A 185 -7.39 -2.97 -5.81
CA GLN A 185 -6.54 -2.18 -6.69
C GLN A 185 -5.05 -2.54 -6.54
N ASP A 186 -4.58 -2.77 -5.31
CA ASP A 186 -3.22 -3.25 -5.03
C ASP A 186 -2.95 -4.62 -5.70
N TYR A 187 -3.88 -5.57 -5.54
CA TYR A 187 -3.74 -6.90 -6.14
C TYR A 187 -3.79 -6.85 -7.67
N ALA A 188 -4.67 -6.01 -8.22
CA ALA A 188 -4.75 -5.81 -9.66
C ALA A 188 -3.45 -5.18 -10.20
N HIS A 189 -2.88 -4.19 -9.51
CA HIS A 189 -1.59 -3.59 -9.88
C HIS A 189 -0.47 -4.63 -9.94
N SER A 190 -0.41 -5.52 -8.96
CA SER A 190 0.59 -6.59 -8.89
C SER A 190 0.36 -7.67 -9.96
N ALA A 191 -0.90 -8.01 -10.25
CA ALA A 191 -1.24 -9.09 -11.16
C ALA A 191 -1.23 -8.69 -12.65
N GLN A 192 -1.44 -7.41 -12.98
CA GLN A 192 -1.74 -6.95 -14.35
C GLN A 192 -0.73 -7.37 -15.43
N ALA A 193 0.53 -7.56 -15.03
CA ALA A 193 1.65 -7.98 -15.89
C ALA A 193 2.20 -9.37 -15.49
N TYR A 194 1.33 -10.26 -15.00
CA TYR A 194 1.67 -11.63 -14.61
C TYR A 194 2.80 -11.69 -13.55
N GLY A 195 2.78 -10.76 -12.60
CA GLY A 195 3.79 -10.64 -11.54
C GLY A 195 5.04 -9.84 -11.93
N ALA A 196 5.20 -9.42 -13.18
CA ALA A 196 6.28 -8.52 -13.58
C ALA A 196 5.99 -7.06 -13.18
N TYR A 197 7.04 -6.29 -12.88
CA TYR A 197 6.87 -4.86 -12.65
C TYR A 197 6.55 -4.10 -13.94
N PRO A 198 5.54 -3.19 -13.92
CA PRO A 198 5.32 -2.24 -15.00
C PRO A 198 6.58 -1.42 -15.31
N CYS A 199 6.71 -0.96 -16.56
CA CYS A 199 7.89 -0.21 -17.01
C CYS A 199 8.19 1.01 -16.12
N SER A 200 7.15 1.79 -15.79
CA SER A 200 7.27 2.97 -14.91
C SER A 200 7.77 2.64 -13.52
N LEU A 201 7.36 1.50 -12.95
CA LEU A 201 7.83 1.06 -11.64
C LEU A 201 9.27 0.56 -11.72
N ARG A 202 9.62 -0.18 -12.78
CA ARG A 202 11.00 -0.66 -13.00
C ARG A 202 11.99 0.49 -13.13
N GLU A 203 11.64 1.52 -13.90
CA GLU A 203 12.46 2.72 -14.04
C GLU A 203 12.63 3.45 -12.69
N ARG A 204 11.54 3.56 -11.92
CA ARG A 204 11.60 4.12 -10.56
C ARG A 204 12.49 3.30 -9.61
N LEU A 205 12.44 1.97 -9.69
CA LEU A 205 13.31 1.08 -8.91
C LEU A 205 14.79 1.26 -9.29
N SER A 206 15.10 1.45 -10.57
CA SER A 206 16.46 1.76 -11.02
C SER A 206 16.96 3.05 -10.37
N GLN A 207 16.14 4.12 -10.38
CA GLN A 207 16.49 5.39 -9.73
C GLN A 207 16.70 5.24 -8.22
N PHE A 208 15.92 4.37 -7.57
CA PHE A 208 16.11 4.06 -6.15
C PHE A 208 17.42 3.32 -5.90
N SER A 209 17.77 2.35 -6.75
CA SER A 209 19.04 1.64 -6.68
C SER A 209 20.22 2.61 -6.84
N ASP A 210 20.17 3.52 -7.80
CA ASP A 210 21.23 4.51 -8.04
C ASP A 210 21.45 5.39 -6.80
N ARG A 211 20.37 5.78 -6.11
CA ARG A 211 20.45 6.56 -4.86
C ARG A 211 21.08 5.78 -3.71
N VAL A 212 20.73 4.51 -3.57
CA VAL A 212 21.30 3.64 -2.55
C VAL A 212 22.79 3.42 -2.83
N GLU A 213 23.16 3.18 -4.10
CA GLU A 213 24.55 3.01 -4.52
C GLU A 213 25.38 4.29 -4.27
N GLN A 214 24.85 5.47 -4.58
CA GLN A 214 25.50 6.74 -4.24
C GLN A 214 25.78 6.86 -2.74
N ALA A 215 24.84 6.47 -1.88
CA ALA A 215 25.03 6.52 -0.43
C ALA A 215 25.99 5.44 0.08
N ILE A 216 26.03 4.26 -0.54
CA ILE A 216 27.00 3.19 -0.22
C ILE A 216 28.44 3.67 -0.53
N ASN A 217 28.62 4.40 -1.63
CA ASN A 217 29.92 4.93 -2.05
C ASN A 217 30.34 6.20 -1.29
N ASP A 218 29.47 6.75 -0.43
CA ASP A 218 29.77 7.91 0.41
C ASP A 218 30.35 7.44 1.76
N GLU A 219 31.66 7.67 1.94
CA GLU A 219 32.41 7.30 3.15
C GLU A 219 31.93 8.01 4.43
N ASN A 220 31.04 9.01 4.32
CA ASN A 220 30.49 9.72 5.47
C ASN A 220 29.45 8.92 6.27
N TRP A 221 28.98 7.78 5.77
CA TRP A 221 27.97 6.95 6.42
C TRP A 221 28.60 5.75 7.14
N ASP A 222 28.23 5.57 8.40
CA ASP A 222 28.63 4.37 9.14
C ASP A 222 27.80 3.15 8.72
N GLU A 223 26.53 3.39 8.40
CA GLU A 223 25.51 2.40 8.06
C GLU A 223 24.50 2.95 7.04
N ILE A 224 24.13 2.10 6.09
CA ILE A 224 23.02 2.34 5.16
C ILE A 224 21.90 1.34 5.50
N LEU A 225 20.68 1.85 5.73
CA LEU A 225 19.52 1.03 6.06
C LEU A 225 18.43 1.21 5.02
N VAL A 226 18.00 0.11 4.40
CA VAL A 226 16.82 0.09 3.52
C VAL A 226 15.65 -0.53 4.29
N VAL A 227 14.60 0.27 4.51
CA VAL A 227 13.40 -0.14 5.26
C VAL A 227 12.21 -0.17 4.31
N GLY A 228 11.78 -1.37 3.95
CA GLY A 228 10.56 -1.57 3.18
C GLY A 228 9.35 -1.88 4.06
N HIS A 229 8.23 -1.20 3.82
CA HIS A 229 6.96 -1.48 4.50
C HIS A 229 5.95 -2.11 3.53
N SER A 230 5.30 -3.21 3.94
CA SER A 230 4.32 -3.95 3.12
C SER A 230 4.93 -4.34 1.75
N SER A 231 4.29 -4.03 0.62
CA SER A 231 4.87 -4.27 -0.72
C SER A 231 6.21 -3.56 -0.94
N GLY A 232 6.50 -2.48 -0.21
CA GLY A 232 7.81 -1.84 -0.21
C GLY A 232 8.93 -2.74 0.31
N ALA A 233 8.63 -3.74 1.13
CA ALA A 233 9.60 -4.77 1.54
C ALA A 233 10.00 -5.65 0.36
N HIS A 234 9.05 -5.99 -0.52
CA HIS A 234 9.34 -6.72 -1.75
C HIS A 234 10.12 -5.85 -2.74
N LEU A 235 9.74 -4.58 -2.91
CA LEU A 235 10.43 -3.63 -3.78
C LEU A 235 11.87 -3.35 -3.33
N GLY A 236 12.13 -3.32 -2.02
CA GLY A 236 13.47 -3.06 -1.48
C GLY A 236 14.47 -4.20 -1.62
N THR A 237 14.02 -5.38 -2.05
CA THR A 237 14.88 -6.56 -2.27
C THR A 237 15.12 -6.87 -3.75
N THR A 238 14.52 -6.09 -4.65
CA THR A 238 14.62 -6.23 -6.11
C THR A 238 15.74 -5.33 -6.62
#